data_AF-A0A2T0TVY5-F1
#
_entry.id   AF-A0A2T0TVY5-F1
#
_cell.length_a   1.000
_cell.length_b   1.000
_cell.length_c   1.000
_cell.angle_alpha   90.00
_cell.angle_beta   90.00
_cell.angle_gamma   90.00
#
_symmetry.space_group_name_H-M   'P 1'
#
loop_
_entity.id
_entity.type
_entity.pdbx_description
1 polymer ?
#
loop_
_entity_poly.entity_id
_entity_poly.type
_entity_poly.pdbx_seq_one_letter_code
_entity_poly.pdbx_strand_id
1 'polypeptide(L)'
;MELTLAARRQVTKAQLERYRNGTKAEKSEVLDAITVVTGWHRDHARKVLRLLLCGALPRPRVPGPPRYRYGPEIAEALVVCWATLGGPS
;
A
#
# COMPACT_ATOMS: atom_id res chain seq x y z
N MET A 1 17.16 -13.15 -13.80
CA MET A 1 16.59 -14.03 -12.77
C MET A 1 15.79 -13.17 -11.82
N GLU A 2 14.50 -13.44 -11.66
CA GLU A 2 13.67 -12.71 -10.70
C GLU A 2 14.02 -13.16 -9.27
N LEU A 3 14.38 -12.22 -8.39
CA LEU A 3 14.57 -12.51 -6.98
C LEU A 3 13.24 -12.92 -6.36
N THR A 4 13.24 -13.98 -5.55
CA THR A 4 12.07 -14.35 -4.73
C THR A 4 11.75 -13.25 -3.71
N LEU A 5 10.51 -13.16 -3.24
CA LEU A 5 10.11 -12.19 -2.21
C LEU A 5 10.95 -12.32 -0.93
N ALA A 6 11.34 -13.54 -0.56
CA ALA A 6 12.20 -13.80 0.59
C ALA A 6 13.61 -13.21 0.37
N ALA A 7 14.20 -13.42 -0.81
CA ALA A 7 15.50 -12.86 -1.15
C ALA A 7 15.48 -11.32 -1.17
N ARG A 8 14.44 -10.71 -1.77
CA ARG A 8 14.26 -9.24 -1.77
C ARG A 8 14.16 -8.68 -0.34
N ARG A 9 13.48 -9.40 0.57
CA ARG A 9 13.39 -9.03 2.00
C ARG A 9 14.74 -9.16 2.72
N GLN A 10 15.52 -10.20 2.44
CA GLN A 10 16.86 -10.36 3.02
C GLN A 10 17.81 -9.23 2.60
N VAL A 11 17.83 -8.89 1.31
CA VAL A 11 18.61 -7.74 0.78
C VAL A 11 18.21 -6.45 1.51
N THR A 12 16.91 -6.20 1.66
CA THR A 12 16.41 -5.00 2.35
C THR A 12 16.81 -5.00 3.84
N LYS A 13 16.73 -6.15 4.51
CA LYS A 13 17.11 -6.31 5.92
C LYS A 13 18.60 -6.06 6.15
N ALA A 14 19.46 -6.46 5.20
CA ALA A 14 20.91 -6.22 5.29
C ALA A 14 21.25 -4.71 5.26
N GLN A 15 20.41 -3.88 4.64
CA GLN A 15 20.61 -2.43 4.55
C GLN A 15 20.00 -1.65 5.72
N LEU A 16 19.37 -2.32 6.68
CA LEU A 16 18.56 -1.69 7.73
C LEU A 16 19.39 -0.76 8.63
N GLU A 17 20.58 -1.20 9.06
CA GLU A 17 21.46 -0.43 9.95
C GLU A 17 22.00 0.83 9.26
N ARG A 18 22.44 0.71 8.00
CA ARG A 18 22.88 1.85 7.19
C ARG A 18 21.73 2.86 6.98
N TYR A 19 20.52 2.36 6.72
CA TYR A 19 19.35 3.22 6.60
C TYR A 19 18.95 3.88 7.92
N ARG A 20 19.10 3.19 9.06
CA ARG A 20 18.77 3.73 10.39
C ARG A 20 19.68 4.90 10.76
N ASN A 21 20.99 4.68 10.65
CA ASN A 21 22.02 5.59 11.16
C ASN A 21 22.46 6.63 10.13
N GLY A 22 22.09 6.47 8.85
CA GLY A 22 22.48 7.37 7.77
C GLY A 22 21.82 8.75 7.81
N THR A 23 22.52 9.71 7.23
CA THR A 23 22.03 11.04 6.85
C THR A 23 20.95 10.96 5.77
N LYS A 24 20.36 12.10 5.41
CA LYS A 24 19.36 12.17 4.32
C LYS A 24 19.92 11.66 2.99
N ALA A 25 21.18 11.98 2.67
CA ALA A 25 21.82 11.55 1.43
C ALA A 25 22.07 10.04 1.43
N GLU A 26 22.65 9.49 2.50
CA GLU A 26 22.93 8.05 2.61
C GLU A 26 21.64 7.22 2.60
N LYS A 27 20.57 7.72 3.24
CA LYS A 27 19.24 7.10 3.15
C LYS A 27 18.71 7.07 1.72
N SER A 28 19.01 8.09 0.91
CA SER A 28 18.63 8.10 -0.51
C SER A 28 19.36 7.01 -1.28
N GLU A 29 20.68 6.90 -1.09
CA GLU A 29 21.51 5.90 -1.76
C GLU A 29 21.10 4.47 -1.38
N VAL A 30 20.80 4.22 -0.10
CA VAL A 30 20.30 2.91 0.33
C VAL A 30 19.00 2.56 -0.39
N LEU A 31 18.08 3.51 -0.51
CA LEU A 31 16.82 3.30 -1.23
C LEU A 31 17.07 3.02 -2.72
N ASP A 32 17.99 3.73 -3.37
CA ASP A 32 18.32 3.52 -4.78
C ASP A 32 18.95 2.13 -5.00
N ALA A 33 19.89 1.73 -4.14
CA ALA A 33 20.50 0.41 -4.19
C ALA A 33 19.47 -0.72 -4.06
N ILE A 34 18.52 -0.61 -3.13
CA ILE A 34 17.44 -1.59 -2.97
C ILE A 34 16.55 -1.63 -4.21
N THR A 35 16.22 -0.48 -4.78
CA THR A 35 15.37 -0.35 -5.97
C THR A 35 16.00 -1.07 -7.16
N VAL A 36 17.30 -0.85 -7.39
CA VAL A 36 18.08 -1.50 -8.46
C VAL A 36 18.14 -3.01 -8.29
N VAL A 37 18.42 -3.50 -7.08
CA VAL A 37 18.58 -4.95 -6.83
C VAL A 37 17.23 -5.68 -6.85
N THR A 38 16.19 -5.10 -6.25
CA THR A 38 14.91 -5.80 -6.04
C THR A 38 13.86 -5.53 -7.13
N GLY A 39 14.09 -4.53 -7.98
CA GLY A 39 13.11 -4.05 -8.97
C GLY A 39 11.86 -3.40 -8.35
N TRP A 40 11.87 -3.10 -7.05
CA TRP A 40 10.75 -2.42 -6.41
C TRP A 40 10.73 -0.94 -6.72
N HIS A 41 9.54 -0.33 -6.71
CA HIS A 41 9.43 1.12 -6.63
C HIS A 41 10.04 1.63 -5.31
N ARG A 42 10.66 2.80 -5.34
CA ARG A 42 11.36 3.42 -4.21
C ARG A 42 10.49 3.57 -2.95
N ASP A 43 9.20 3.87 -3.13
CA ASP A 43 8.25 3.95 -2.02
C ASP A 43 7.99 2.60 -1.35
N HIS A 44 8.03 1.52 -2.12
CA HIS A 44 7.88 0.17 -1.59
C HIS A 44 9.11 -0.22 -0.76
N ALA A 45 10.33 0.05 -1.28
CA ALA A 45 11.56 -0.13 -0.51
C ALA A 45 11.53 0.65 0.82
N ARG A 46 11.10 1.93 0.77
CA ARG A 46 10.94 2.76 1.97
C ARG A 46 9.92 2.19 2.95
N LYS A 47 8.79 1.72 2.45
CA LYS A 47 7.74 1.09 3.27
C LYS A 47 8.28 -0.14 3.99
N VAL A 48 8.98 -1.02 3.28
CA VAL A 48 9.56 -2.24 3.87
C VAL A 48 10.59 -1.91 4.94
N LEU A 49 11.50 -0.95 4.69
CA LEU A 49 12.48 -0.50 5.69
C LEU A 49 11.81 0.07 6.95
N ARG A 50 10.76 0.89 6.79
CA ARG A 50 9.99 1.43 7.93
C ARG A 50 9.32 0.32 8.74
N LEU A 51 8.74 -0.67 8.07
CA LEU A 51 8.14 -1.83 8.76
C LEU A 51 9.17 -2.64 9.54
N LEU A 52 10.35 -2.86 8.95
CA LEU A 52 11.46 -3.55 9.63
C LEU A 52 11.98 -2.76 10.85
N LEU A 53 12.05 -1.42 10.76
CA LEU A 53 12.48 -0.56 11.87
C LEU A 53 11.46 -0.50 13.00
N CYS A 54 10.17 -0.41 12.69
CA CYS A 54 9.13 -0.29 13.70
C CYS A 54 8.90 -1.60 14.46
N GLY A 55 9.33 -2.76 13.93
CA GLY A 55 9.04 -4.09 14.48
C GLY A 55 7.55 -4.47 14.48
N ALA A 56 6.67 -3.51 14.17
CA ALA A 56 5.24 -3.67 14.13
C ALA A 56 4.80 -3.98 12.69
N LEU A 57 4.06 -5.07 12.54
CA LEU A 57 3.19 -5.24 11.37
C LEU A 57 2.25 -4.02 11.31
N PRO A 58 1.98 -3.47 10.11
CA PRO A 58 1.03 -2.39 9.99
C PRO A 58 -0.28 -2.87 10.59
N ARG A 59 -0.84 -2.08 11.52
CA ARG A 59 -2.08 -2.46 12.23
C ARG A 59 -3.11 -2.87 11.19
N PRO A 60 -3.78 -4.03 11.36
CA PRO A 60 -4.84 -4.43 10.45
C PRO A 60 -5.81 -3.26 10.28
N ARG A 61 -6.14 -2.96 9.03
CA ARG A 61 -7.09 -1.90 8.73
C ARG A 61 -8.41 -2.33 9.39
N VAL A 62 -8.89 -1.55 10.35
CA VAL A 62 -10.19 -1.81 10.98
C VAL A 62 -11.22 -1.77 9.84
N PRO A 63 -12.03 -2.83 9.65
CA PRO A 63 -13.09 -2.80 8.67
C PRO A 63 -13.92 -1.54 8.91
N GLY A 64 -14.19 -0.77 7.85
CA GLY A 64 -15.18 0.29 7.95
C GLY A 64 -16.53 -0.27 8.38
N PRO A 65 -17.47 0.58 8.82
CA PRO A 65 -18.83 0.12 9.08
C PRO A 65 -19.35 -0.64 7.84
N PRO A 66 -20.21 -1.67 8.04
CA PRO A 66 -20.79 -2.40 6.93
C PRO A 66 -21.38 -1.39 5.95
N ARG A 67 -21.03 -1.52 4.66
CA ARG A 67 -21.64 -0.69 3.62
C ARG A 67 -23.15 -0.90 3.74
N TYR A 68 -23.91 0.18 3.96
CA TYR A 68 -25.37 0.11 3.94
C TYR A 68 -25.78 -0.55 2.63
N ARG A 69 -26.37 -1.74 2.73
CA ARG A 69 -26.95 -2.43 1.58
C ARG A 69 -28.41 -2.03 1.56
N TYR A 70 -28.73 -1.08 0.71
CA TYR A 70 -30.10 -0.67 0.47
C TYR A 70 -30.86 -1.83 -0.16
N GLY A 71 -32.09 -2.09 0.32
CA GLY A 71 -32.95 -3.13 -0.25
C GLY A 71 -33.47 -2.75 -1.64
N PRO A 72 -34.06 -3.70 -2.37
CA PRO A 72 -34.60 -3.48 -3.71
C PRO A 72 -35.58 -2.29 -3.76
N GLU A 73 -36.33 -2.06 -2.70
CA GLU A 73 -37.30 -0.95 -2.58
C GLU A 73 -36.67 0.43 -2.74
N ILE A 74 -35.44 0.62 -2.25
CA ILE A 74 -34.70 1.88 -2.38
C ILE A 74 -34.16 2.03 -3.80
N ALA A 75 -33.71 0.93 -4.42
CA ALA A 75 -33.26 0.95 -5.81
C ALA A 75 -34.42 1.31 -6.75
N GLU A 76 -35.61 0.73 -6.53
CA GLU A 76 -36.83 1.05 -7.28
C GLU A 76 -37.23 2.52 -7.11
N ALA A 77 -37.22 3.03 -5.87
CA ALA A 77 -37.49 4.45 -5.61
C ALA A 77 -36.49 5.36 -6.34
N LEU A 78 -35.21 4.98 -6.40
CA LEU A 78 -34.19 5.73 -7.13
C LEU A 78 -34.40 5.68 -8.65
N VAL A 79 -34.87 4.56 -9.20
CA VAL A 79 -35.23 4.46 -10.63
C VAL A 79 -36.39 5.40 -10.96
N VAL A 80 -37.41 5.48 -10.11
CA VAL A 80 -38.53 6.42 -10.29
C VAL A 80 -38.04 7.87 -10.24
N CYS A 81 -37.22 8.21 -9.23
CA CYS A 81 -36.59 9.54 -9.14
C CYS A 81 -35.72 9.85 -10.36
N TRP A 82 -35.01 8.86 -10.91
CA TRP A 82 -34.16 9.03 -12.08
C TRP A 82 -34.99 9.32 -13.33
N ALA A 83 -36.07 8.58 -13.54
CA ALA A 83 -36.98 8.77 -14.67
C ALA A 83 -37.70 10.14 -14.60
N THR A 84 -38.12 10.59 -13.42
CA THR A 84 -38.77 11.90 -13.26
C THR A 84 -37.81 13.06 -13.53
N LEU A 85 -36.51 12.86 -13.30
CA LEU A 85 -35.46 13.82 -13.63
C LEU A 85 -35.01 13.75 -15.10
N GLY A 86 -35.65 12.94 -15.94
CA GLY A 86 -35.34 12.82 -17.37
C GLY A 86 -34.08 11.99 -17.65
N GLY A 87 -33.69 11.12 -16.72
CA GLY A 87 -32.61 10.17 -16.92
C GLY A 87 -32.93 9.15 -18.02
N PRO A 88 -31.95 8.73 -18.83
CA PRO A 88 -32.15 7.68 -19.82
C PRO A 88 -32.43 6.34 -19.13
N SER A 89 -33.35 5.57 -19.73
CA SER A 89 -33.72 4.20 -19.35
C SER A 89 -32.84 3.15 -20.03
#